data_AF-A0A1G0XI38-F1
#
_entry.id   AF-A0A1G0XI38-F1
#
_cell.length_a   1.000
_cell.length_b   1.000
_cell.length_c   1.000
_cell.angle_alpha   90.00
_cell.angle_beta   90.00
_cell.angle_gamma   90.00
#
_symmetry.space_group_name_H-M   'P 1'
#
loop_
_entity.id
_entity.type
_entity.pdbx_description
1 polymer ?
#
loop_
_entity_poly.entity_id
_entity_poly.type
_entity_poly.pdbx_seq_one_letter_code
_entity_poly.pdbx_strand_id
1 'polypeptide(L)'
;MAQTLKRLVPRMGKKKIAEYFARSGLYLAANTIAVTERLIKTLKVECTRLISIPLNFKAMRYELALFFSWYNEFRTHEYLGSRTPMEVYNHSPPSEPPLKLVHTSEVPKLELHVSYLEGRKHLPIIDIKKAA
;
A
#
# COMPACT_ATOMS: atom_id res chain seq x y z
N MET A 1 -4.73 20.81 7.66
CA MET A 1 -4.47 19.44 8.17
C MET A 1 -3.21 18.75 7.61
N ALA A 2 -2.67 19.14 6.45
CA ALA A 2 -1.32 18.71 6.01
C ALA A 2 -0.16 19.20 6.92
N GLN A 3 -0.43 20.13 7.83
CA GLN A 3 0.52 20.65 8.82
C GLN A 3 0.74 19.70 10.01
N THR A 4 -0.21 18.81 10.34
CA THR A 4 -0.13 17.96 11.54
C THR A 4 0.95 16.87 11.40
N LEU A 5 1.09 16.28 10.20
CA LEU A 5 2.18 15.34 9.91
C LEU A 5 3.55 16.02 9.85
N LYS A 6 3.63 17.22 9.27
CA LYS A 6 4.85 18.03 9.29
C LYS A 6 5.28 18.44 10.71
N ARG A 7 4.39 18.34 11.72
CA ARG A 7 4.66 18.66 13.14
C ARG A 7 5.05 17.45 13.99
N LEU A 8 4.61 16.25 13.63
CA LEU A 8 4.99 14.98 14.25
C LEU A 8 6.30 14.40 13.68
N VAL A 9 6.53 14.58 12.38
CA VAL A 9 7.72 14.11 11.66
C VAL A 9 9.01 14.92 11.90
N PRO A 10 9.04 16.23 12.27
CA PRO A 10 10.26 17.04 12.25
C PRO A 10 11.17 16.77 13.46
N ARG A 11 10.70 16.07 14.50
CA ARG A 11 11.54 15.67 15.65
C ARG A 11 12.22 14.31 15.48
N MET A 12 11.83 13.54 14.46
CA MET A 12 12.48 12.25 14.17
C MET A 12 13.44 12.44 13.00
N GLY A 13 14.75 12.37 13.28
CA GLY A 13 15.76 12.34 12.24
C GLY A 13 15.49 11.20 11.25
N LYS A 14 15.96 11.35 10.00
CA LYS A 14 15.72 10.41 8.88
C LYS A 14 15.95 8.94 9.26
N LYS A 15 16.94 8.66 10.13
CA LYS A 15 17.19 7.32 10.71
C LYS A 15 16.03 6.78 11.55
N LYS A 16 15.46 7.58 12.47
CA LYS A 16 14.32 7.16 13.30
C LYS A 16 13.06 6.93 12.48
N ILE A 17 12.86 7.72 11.42
CA ILE A 17 11.74 7.53 10.49
C ILE A 17 11.90 6.20 9.74
N ALA A 18 13.09 5.94 9.19
CA ALA A 18 13.39 4.69 8.50
C ALA A 18 13.26 3.47 9.44
N GLU A 19 13.79 3.57 10.66
CA GLU A 19 13.68 2.53 11.69
C GLU A 19 12.22 2.32 12.14
N TYR A 20 11.43 3.39 12.24
CA TYR A 20 10.01 3.31 12.55
C TYR A 20 9.23 2.62 11.42
N PHE A 21 9.53 2.96 10.17
CA PHE A 21 8.91 2.30 9.03
C PHE A 21 9.30 0.83 8.93
N ALA A 22 10.57 0.49 9.13
CA ALA A 22 11.03 -0.90 9.20
C ALA A 22 10.31 -1.67 10.32
N ARG A 23 10.18 -1.09 11.52
CA ARG A 23 9.41 -1.68 12.64
C ARG A 23 7.90 -1.72 12.41
N SER A 24 7.38 -0.97 11.45
CA SER A 24 5.97 -0.96 11.08
C SER A 24 5.69 -1.86 9.86
N GLY A 25 6.67 -2.68 9.46
CA GLY A 25 6.51 -3.67 8.39
C GLY A 25 6.88 -3.16 6.99
N LEU A 26 7.53 -2.00 6.85
CA LEU A 26 7.96 -1.53 5.53
C LEU A 26 9.27 -2.19 5.09
N TYR A 27 9.16 -3.18 4.20
CA TYR A 27 10.28 -3.88 3.57
C TYR A 27 10.74 -3.18 2.30
N LEU A 28 11.15 -1.91 2.39
CA LEU A 28 11.85 -1.26 1.28
C LEU A 28 13.35 -1.43 1.49
N ALA A 29 14.02 -2.10 0.56
CA ALA A 29 15.48 -2.11 0.51
C ALA A 29 15.97 -0.64 0.58
N ALA A 30 16.84 -0.35 1.54
CA ALA A 30 17.28 1.00 1.90
C ALA A 30 18.08 1.74 0.80
N ASN A 31 18.16 1.17 -0.41
CA ASN A 31 19.02 1.58 -1.50
C ASN A 31 18.35 2.47 -2.55
N THR A 32 17.07 2.86 -2.41
CA THR A 32 16.45 3.81 -3.36
C THR A 32 15.62 4.89 -2.66
N ILE A 33 16.23 6.06 -2.49
CA ILE A 33 15.59 7.31 -2.01
C ILE A 33 14.26 7.55 -2.74
N ALA A 34 14.22 7.33 -4.05
CA ALA A 34 13.02 7.50 -4.88
C ALA A 34 11.85 6.60 -4.45
N VAL A 35 12.11 5.37 -3.99
CA VAL A 35 11.06 4.45 -3.56
C VAL A 35 10.52 4.85 -2.19
N THR A 36 11.40 5.32 -1.30
CA THR A 36 10.98 5.90 -0.01
C THR A 36 10.16 7.18 -0.21
N GLU A 37 10.57 8.06 -1.11
CA GLU A 37 9.83 9.28 -1.42
C GLU A 37 8.47 8.98 -2.03
N ARG A 38 8.40 8.02 -2.96
CA ARG A 38 7.14 7.55 -3.55
C ARG A 38 6.20 7.01 -2.48
N LEU A 39 6.69 6.16 -1.57
CA LEU A 39 5.91 5.68 -0.45
C LEU A 39 5.39 6.84 0.42
N ILE A 40 6.26 7.77 0.82
CA ILE A 40 5.86 8.91 1.67
C ILE A 40 4.79 9.74 0.95
N LYS A 41 4.90 9.90 -0.37
CA LYS A 41 3.89 10.57 -1.19
C LYS A 41 2.57 9.79 -1.18
N THR A 42 2.61 8.48 -1.38
CA THR A 42 1.43 7.59 -1.32
C THR A 42 0.77 7.64 0.05
N LEU A 43 1.51 7.44 1.13
CA LEU A 43 1.03 7.53 2.51
C LEU A 43 0.31 8.87 2.75
N LYS A 44 0.90 9.98 2.29
CA LYS A 44 0.30 11.29 2.46
C LYS A 44 -1.06 11.41 1.76
N VAL A 45 -1.15 10.91 0.53
CA VAL A 45 -2.34 11.06 -0.32
C VAL A 45 -3.44 10.06 0.04
N GLU A 46 -3.08 8.79 0.19
CA GLU A 46 -4.02 7.67 0.28
C GLU A 46 -4.36 7.30 1.75
N CYS A 47 -3.59 7.76 2.73
CA CYS A 47 -3.93 7.57 4.14
C CYS A 47 -4.22 8.91 4.80
N THR A 48 -3.20 9.75 4.95
CA THR A 48 -3.24 10.85 5.93
C THR A 48 -4.14 12.02 5.56
N ARG A 49 -4.56 12.10 4.28
CA ARG A 49 -5.54 13.06 3.79
C ARG A 49 -6.96 12.51 3.82
N LEU A 50 -7.13 11.19 3.88
CA LEU A 50 -8.43 10.52 3.83
C LEU A 50 -8.96 10.18 5.24
N ILE A 51 -8.06 10.03 6.23
CA ILE A 51 -8.45 9.79 7.61
C ILE A 51 -7.97 10.88 8.55
N SER A 52 -8.77 11.15 9.59
CA SER A 52 -8.28 11.90 10.75
C SER A 52 -7.37 10.97 11.56
N ILE A 53 -6.06 11.20 11.49
CA ILE A 53 -5.09 10.39 12.22
C ILE A 53 -5.33 10.52 13.72
N PRO A 54 -5.49 9.41 14.45
CA PRO A 54 -5.62 9.46 15.90
C PRO A 54 -4.41 10.15 16.54
N LEU A 55 -4.65 11.07 17.48
CA LEU A 55 -3.55 11.70 18.24
C LEU A 55 -2.95 10.73 19.28
N ASN A 56 -3.70 9.70 19.66
CA ASN A 56 -3.19 8.61 20.49
C ASN A 56 -2.15 7.80 19.71
N PHE A 57 -0.93 7.73 20.24
CA PHE A 57 0.19 7.08 19.57
C PHE A 57 -0.04 5.61 19.23
N LYS A 58 -0.72 4.85 20.10
CA LYS A 58 -1.03 3.43 19.86
C LYS A 58 -2.01 3.28 18.71
N ALA A 59 -3.07 4.09 18.70
CA ALA A 59 -4.06 4.09 17.62
C ALA A 59 -3.45 4.59 16.29
N MET A 60 -2.62 5.63 16.33
CA MET A 60 -1.86 6.09 15.17
C MET A 60 -0.95 5.00 14.61
N ARG A 61 -0.21 4.29 15.49
CA ARG A 61 0.63 3.16 15.09
C ARG A 61 -0.18 2.08 14.39
N TYR A 62 -1.35 1.75 14.91
CA TYR A 62 -2.23 0.74 14.34
C TYR A 62 -2.69 1.11 12.93
N GLU A 63 -3.19 2.34 12.73
CA GLU A 63 -3.60 2.82 11.40
C GLU A 63 -2.44 2.80 10.39
N LEU A 64 -1.24 3.20 10.82
CA LEU A 64 -0.06 3.16 9.95
C LEU A 64 0.37 1.73 9.63
N ALA A 65 0.31 0.82 10.60
CA ALA A 65 0.63 -0.59 10.38
C ALA A 65 -0.31 -1.21 9.34
N LEU A 66 -1.61 -0.95 9.44
CA LEU A 66 -2.59 -1.40 8.46
C LEU A 66 -2.34 -0.84 7.07
N PHE A 67 -2.01 0.45 6.97
CA PHE A 67 -1.62 1.04 5.70
C PHE A 67 -0.39 0.33 5.11
N PHE A 68 0.61 -0.02 5.92
CA PHE A 68 1.80 -0.72 5.43
C PHE A 68 1.49 -2.17 5.04
N SER A 69 0.71 -2.91 5.81
CA SER A 69 0.23 -4.24 5.41
C SER A 69 -0.50 -4.16 4.08
N TRP A 70 -1.44 -3.22 3.95
CA TRP A 70 -2.14 -2.98 2.69
C TRP A 70 -1.19 -2.67 1.52
N TYR A 71 -0.27 -1.72 1.71
CA TYR A 71 0.70 -1.29 0.71
C TYR A 71 1.62 -2.43 0.25
N ASN A 72 2.05 -3.29 1.18
CA ASN A 72 3.00 -4.35 0.87
C ASN A 72 2.34 -5.60 0.30
N GLU A 73 1.13 -5.95 0.75
CA GLU A 73 0.52 -7.25 0.49
C GLU A 73 -0.61 -7.19 -0.55
N PHE A 74 -1.31 -6.06 -0.69
CA PHE A 74 -2.51 -5.97 -1.53
C PHE A 74 -2.41 -4.90 -2.63
N ARG A 75 -1.67 -3.82 -2.40
CA ARG A 75 -1.52 -2.75 -3.39
C ARG A 75 -0.54 -3.19 -4.48
N THR A 76 -1.04 -3.35 -5.69
CA THR A 76 -0.19 -3.60 -6.86
C THR A 76 0.46 -2.30 -7.36
N HIS A 77 1.66 -2.43 -7.92
CA HIS A 77 2.43 -1.29 -8.42
C HIS A 77 2.80 -1.48 -9.88
N GLU A 78 2.47 -0.51 -10.73
CA GLU A 78 2.84 -0.50 -12.15
C GLU A 78 4.36 -0.68 -12.36
N TYR A 79 5.18 0.05 -11.59
CA TYR A 79 6.64 -0.08 -11.62
C TYR A 79 7.16 -1.49 -11.23
N LEU A 80 6.35 -2.28 -10.51
CA LEU A 80 6.67 -3.65 -10.15
C LEU A 80 5.99 -4.68 -11.08
N GLY A 81 5.47 -4.24 -12.24
CA GLY A 81 4.77 -5.12 -13.18
C GLY A 81 3.45 -5.64 -12.62
N SER A 82 2.69 -4.77 -11.94
CA SER A 82 1.44 -5.11 -11.26
C SER A 82 1.58 -6.10 -10.10
N ARG A 83 2.80 -6.23 -9.55
CA ARG A 83 3.09 -7.02 -8.35
C ARG A 83 3.04 -6.16 -7.10
N THR A 84 2.92 -6.81 -5.96
CA THR A 84 3.04 -6.17 -4.64
C THR A 84 4.49 -6.11 -4.19
N PRO A 85 4.87 -5.16 -3.31
CA PRO A 85 6.23 -5.10 -2.77
C PRO A 85 6.64 -6.40 -2.06
N MET A 86 5.71 -7.03 -1.34
CA MET A 86 5.97 -8.29 -0.62
C MET A 86 6.26 -9.45 -1.58
N GLU A 87 5.53 -9.56 -2.70
CA GLU A 87 5.79 -10.58 -3.73
C GLU A 87 7.18 -10.44 -4.34
N VAL A 88 7.60 -9.21 -4.62
CA VAL A 88 8.94 -8.92 -5.17
C VAL A 88 10.02 -9.25 -4.14
N TYR A 89 9.83 -8.85 -2.88
CA TYR A 89 10.76 -9.10 -1.80
C TYR A 89 10.91 -10.60 -1.48
N ASN A 90 9.80 -11.34 -1.39
CA ASN A 90 9.79 -12.77 -1.11
C ASN A 90 10.08 -13.65 -2.33
N HIS A 91 10.35 -13.06 -3.50
CA HIS A 91 10.47 -13.77 -4.77
C HIS A 91 9.29 -14.71 -5.07
N SER A 92 8.11 -14.37 -4.56
CA SER A 92 6.89 -15.18 -4.70
C SER A 92 6.21 -14.89 -6.04
N PRO A 93 5.57 -15.88 -6.68
CA PRO A 93 4.73 -15.61 -7.85
C PRO A 93 3.58 -14.66 -7.49
N PRO A 94 3.02 -13.92 -8.46
CA PRO A 94 1.83 -13.11 -8.22
C PRO A 94 0.71 -13.94 -7.58
N SER A 95 0.05 -13.42 -6.55
CA SER A 95 -1.04 -14.13 -5.85
C SER A 95 -2.17 -14.55 -6.77
N GLU A 96 -2.43 -13.78 -7.84
CA GLU A 96 -3.25 -14.21 -8.97
C GLU A 96 -2.43 -14.10 -10.26
N PRO A 97 -2.34 -15.17 -11.09
CA PRO A 97 -1.75 -15.03 -12.40
C PRO A 97 -2.57 -14.01 -13.20
N PRO A 98 -1.93 -13.09 -13.95
CA PRO A 98 -2.66 -12.15 -14.77
C PRO A 98 -3.64 -12.91 -15.66
N LEU A 99 -4.89 -12.44 -15.70
CA LEU A 99 -5.91 -13.02 -16.57
C LEU A 99 -5.32 -13.10 -17.99
N LYS A 100 -5.10 -14.31 -18.47
CA LYS A 100 -4.71 -14.54 -19.87
C LYS A 100 -5.91 -14.20 -20.73
N LEU A 101 -6.03 -12.92 -21.07
CA LEU A 101 -6.97 -12.44 -22.06
C LEU A 101 -6.49 -12.94 -23.41
N VAL A 102 -6.95 -14.13 -23.79
CA VAL A 102 -6.82 -14.60 -25.18
C VAL A 102 -7.48 -13.54 -26.05
N HIS A 103 -6.81 -13.10 -27.12
CA HIS A 103 -7.44 -12.27 -28.14
C HIS A 103 -8.47 -13.13 -28.88
N THR A 104 -9.63 -13.29 -28.25
CA THR A 104 -10.85 -13.83 -28.83
C THR A 104 -11.71 -12.65 -29.27
N SER A 105 -12.49 -12.85 -30.34
CA SER A 105 -13.50 -11.89 -30.81
C SER A 105 -14.59 -11.63 -29.76
N GLU A 106 -14.69 -12.47 -28.73
CA GLU A 106 -15.63 -12.31 -27.61
C GLU A 106 -14.99 -11.54 -26.46
N VAL A 107 -15.59 -10.41 -26.10
CA VAL A 107 -15.18 -9.61 -24.94
C VAL A 107 -15.54 -10.40 -23.67
N PRO A 108 -14.55 -10.83 -22.87
CA PRO A 108 -14.86 -11.54 -21.63
C PRO A 108 -15.55 -10.57 -20.66
N LYS A 109 -16.71 -10.98 -20.14
CA LYS A 109 -17.35 -10.27 -19.04
C LYS A 109 -16.52 -10.49 -17.77
N LEU A 110 -16.03 -9.40 -17.20
CA LEU A 110 -15.25 -9.40 -15.96
C LEU A 110 -16.03 -8.63 -14.89
N GLU A 111 -16.01 -9.14 -13.67
CA GLU A 111 -16.58 -8.49 -12.50
C GLU A 111 -15.46 -7.92 -11.63
N LEU A 112 -15.59 -6.64 -11.29
CA LEU A 112 -14.70 -5.97 -10.35
C LEU A 112 -15.20 -6.22 -8.93
N HIS A 113 -14.42 -6.94 -8.13
CA HIS A 113 -14.70 -7.16 -6.72
C HIS A 113 -13.83 -6.23 -5.87
N VAL A 114 -14.48 -5.40 -5.05
CA VAL A 114 -13.79 -4.48 -4.15
C VAL A 114 -14.16 -4.81 -2.71
N SER A 115 -13.15 -5.17 -1.92
CA SER A 115 -13.25 -5.32 -0.47
C SER A 115 -12.33 -4.31 0.23
N TYR A 116 -12.33 -4.27 1.56
CA TYR A 116 -11.61 -3.25 2.33
C TYR A 116 -10.88 -3.87 3.53
N LEU A 117 -9.60 -3.56 3.69
CA LEU A 117 -8.81 -4.08 4.81
C LEU A 117 -9.38 -3.59 6.14
N GLU A 118 -9.83 -4.52 6.97
CA GLU A 118 -10.53 -4.25 8.24
C GLU A 118 -11.69 -3.24 8.10
N GLY A 119 -12.40 -3.26 6.96
CA GLY A 119 -13.54 -2.36 6.70
C GLY A 119 -13.15 -0.90 6.43
N ARG A 120 -11.85 -0.58 6.30
CA ARG A 120 -11.38 0.79 6.03
C ARG A 120 -11.51 1.13 4.55
N LYS A 121 -12.45 2.03 4.22
CA LYS A 121 -12.70 2.47 2.84
C LYS A 121 -11.48 3.02 2.09
N HIS A 122 -10.50 3.54 2.81
CA HIS A 122 -9.27 4.09 2.23
C HIS A 122 -8.18 3.02 1.97
N LEU A 123 -8.41 1.76 2.35
CA LEU A 123 -7.54 0.62 2.11
C LEU A 123 -8.28 -0.44 1.26
N PRO A 124 -8.58 -0.15 -0.02
CA PRO A 124 -9.32 -1.06 -0.88
C PRO A 124 -8.46 -2.25 -1.33
N ILE A 125 -9.03 -3.45 -1.30
CA ILE A 125 -8.46 -4.65 -1.90
C ILE A 125 -9.30 -4.93 -3.15
N ILE A 126 -8.63 -4.97 -4.30
CA ILE A 126 -9.27 -5.00 -5.62
C ILE A 126 -8.91 -6.31 -6.30
N ASP A 127 -9.92 -7.09 -6.66
CA ASP A 127 -9.78 -8.35 -7.40
C ASP A 127 -10.63 -8.30 -8.67
N ILE A 128 -10.18 -8.99 -9.73
CA ILE A 128 -10.91 -9.11 -10.99
C ILE A 128 -11.32 -10.57 -11.18
N LYS A 129 -12.62 -10.83 -11.22
CA LYS A 129 -13.18 -12.18 -11.42
C LYS A 129 -13.80 -12.29 -12.80
N LYS A 130 -13.87 -13.50 -13.36
CA LYS A 130 -14.70 -13.76 -14.55
C LYS A 130 -16.17 -13.72 -14.13
N ALA A 131 -17.01 -13.02 -14.90
CA ALA A 131 -18.46 -13.07 -14.71
C ALA A 131 -18.97 -14.49 -15.04
N ALA A 132 -19.93 -14.98 -14.26
CA ALA A 132 -20.59 -16.26 -14.49
C ALA A 132 -21.52 -16.24 -15.72
#